data_AF-A0A921DVQ0-F1
#
_entry.id   AF-A0A921DVQ0-F1
#
_cell.length_a   1.000
_cell.length_b   1.000
_cell.length_c   1.000
_cell.angle_alpha   90.00
_cell.angle_beta   90.00
_cell.angle_gamma   90.00
#
_symmetry.space_group_name_H-M   'P 1'
#
loop_
_entity.id
_entity.type
_entity.pdbx_description
1 polymer ?
#
loop_
_entity_poly.entity_id
_entity_poly.type
_entity_poly.pdbx_seq_one_letter_code
_entity_poly.pdbx_strand_id
1 'polypeptide(L)'
;MAMKINKLEIENVKRVKAVAIQPSQDGLTIIGGNNNQGKTSVLDALAWALGGNKYRPSRAQRDGSVIPPNLHVVMNNGLIVDRKGKNSTLQVTDPSGNKAGQQLLDSFVEELAINLPKFMESSNKEKADTLLQIIGVGQQLAQLELKENEIYNSRHTIGQIADQKIKFAKEQVFYPDAPKDLISMTDLVNQQQAILAKNGENQRKRDNLATLKREEAMQLNQIQLLETQLHELNMKHDQTLLDIQTAEKSAQDLQDESTEEIKRSIAAIDETNRKVRANLDKDKAEQDANEYQNQYKQLSADLEAIRSQKSDLLNSAQLPLPGLSVENGELTYNGQKWDNMSGSDQLKVSTAIVRKLKPECGFVLLDKLEQMDMGTLNEFGEWLKQEGLQAIATRVSTGEECEIIIEDGYAVKNKTVESPLINPVINPVINPVVNPMAKPSWKEGEF
;
A
#
# COMPACT_ATOMS: atom_id res chain seq x y z
N MET A 1 -37.39 -4.52 5.99
CA MET A 1 -37.59 -3.43 6.98
C MET A 1 -36.50 -3.60 8.03
N ALA A 2 -35.76 -2.54 8.39
CA ALA A 2 -34.69 -2.66 9.37
C ALA A 2 -35.26 -2.95 10.76
N MET A 3 -34.59 -3.82 11.50
CA MET A 3 -34.99 -4.33 12.81
C MET A 3 -34.68 -3.29 13.89
N LYS A 4 -35.70 -2.84 14.62
CA LYS A 4 -35.58 -1.76 15.62
C LYS A 4 -36.23 -2.17 16.95
N ILE A 5 -35.81 -1.53 18.04
CA ILE A 5 -36.36 -1.76 19.37
C ILE A 5 -37.56 -0.84 19.57
N ASN A 6 -38.74 -1.43 19.77
CA ASN A 6 -39.99 -0.70 19.97
C ASN A 6 -40.25 -0.45 21.47
N LYS A 7 -39.95 -1.44 22.31
CA LYS A 7 -40.15 -1.37 23.76
C LYS A 7 -39.08 -2.15 24.50
N LEU A 8 -38.64 -1.61 25.63
CA LEU A 8 -37.67 -2.23 26.53
C LEU A 8 -38.15 -2.11 27.97
N GLU A 9 -38.19 -3.23 28.67
CA GLU A 9 -38.46 -3.32 30.11
C GLU A 9 -37.35 -4.13 30.78
N ILE A 10 -36.77 -3.55 31.83
CA ILE A 10 -35.63 -4.10 32.56
C ILE A 10 -35.92 -3.99 34.05
N GLU A 11 -35.82 -5.10 34.76
CA GLU A 11 -35.93 -5.14 36.21
C GLU A 11 -34.78 -5.91 36.84
N ASN A 12 -34.29 -5.40 37.96
CA ASN A 12 -33.31 -6.07 38.82
C ASN A 12 -32.01 -6.49 38.11
N VAL A 13 -31.54 -5.69 37.15
CA VAL A 13 -30.29 -5.93 36.41
C VAL A 13 -29.21 -4.92 36.79
N LYS A 14 -28.11 -5.40 37.36
CA LYS A 14 -26.98 -4.58 37.86
C LYS A 14 -27.46 -3.47 38.79
N ARG A 15 -27.48 -2.20 38.34
CA ARG A 15 -27.97 -1.06 39.14
C ARG A 15 -29.42 -0.68 38.83
N VAL A 16 -30.04 -1.28 37.81
CA VAL A 16 -31.43 -1.02 37.43
C VAL A 16 -32.37 -1.73 38.41
N LYS A 17 -33.30 -0.98 38.98
CA LYS A 17 -34.42 -1.49 39.77
C LYS A 17 -35.59 -1.82 38.85
N ALA A 18 -36.08 -0.80 38.13
CA ALA A 18 -37.11 -0.95 37.11
C ALA A 18 -37.00 0.19 36.08
N VAL A 19 -36.87 -0.16 34.81
CA VAL A 19 -36.77 0.78 33.69
C VAL A 19 -37.68 0.29 32.57
N ALA A 20 -38.58 1.16 32.11
CA ALA A 20 -39.43 0.94 30.94
C ALA A 20 -39.23 2.10 29.97
N ILE A 21 -38.84 1.78 28.73
CA ILE A 21 -38.45 2.76 27.71
C ILE A 21 -39.10 2.38 26.38
N GLN A 22 -39.59 3.38 25.65
CA GLN A 22 -39.98 3.30 24.24
C GLN A 22 -39.06 4.24 23.46
N PRO A 23 -37.95 3.75 22.89
CA PRO A 23 -37.02 4.60 22.16
C PRO A 23 -37.67 5.12 20.87
N SER A 24 -37.19 6.28 20.41
CA SER A 24 -37.57 6.85 19.11
C SER A 24 -37.27 5.86 17.99
N GLN A 25 -38.18 5.71 17.01
CA GLN A 25 -37.98 4.75 15.91
C GLN A 25 -36.80 5.13 15.00
N ASP A 26 -36.44 6.41 14.93
CA ASP A 26 -35.34 6.93 14.14
C ASP A 26 -34.62 8.03 14.90
N GLY A 27 -33.30 8.13 14.71
CA GLY A 27 -32.47 9.11 15.39
C GLY A 27 -31.98 8.66 16.75
N LEU A 28 -31.79 9.61 17.65
CA LEU A 28 -31.03 9.43 18.87
C LEU A 28 -31.96 9.51 20.09
N THR A 29 -32.05 8.42 20.86
CA THR A 29 -32.66 8.39 22.20
C THR A 29 -31.56 8.42 23.26
N ILE A 30 -31.53 9.48 24.06
CA ILE A 30 -30.50 9.67 25.09
C ILE A 30 -31.04 9.35 26.47
N ILE A 31 -30.35 8.43 27.15
CA ILE A 31 -30.54 8.06 28.55
C ILE A 31 -29.54 8.86 29.39
N GLY A 32 -30.05 9.90 30.05
CA GLY A 32 -29.33 10.78 30.95
C GLY A 32 -29.31 10.30 32.41
N GLY A 33 -28.64 11.08 33.26
CA GLY A 33 -28.51 10.88 34.69
C GLY A 33 -27.07 11.03 35.17
N ASN A 34 -26.91 11.18 36.49
CA ASN A 34 -25.59 11.27 37.11
C ASN A 34 -24.83 9.94 37.03
N ASN A 35 -23.55 9.98 37.41
CA ASN A 35 -22.75 8.76 37.55
C ASN A 35 -23.38 7.80 38.59
N ASN A 36 -23.16 6.50 38.39
CA ASN A 36 -23.65 5.42 39.26
C ASN A 36 -25.17 5.23 39.35
N GLN A 37 -25.98 5.93 38.54
CA GLN A 37 -27.44 5.78 38.58
C GLN A 37 -27.98 4.54 37.85
N GLY A 38 -27.20 3.95 36.94
CA GLY A 38 -27.60 2.74 36.20
C GLY A 38 -27.74 2.91 34.68
N LYS A 39 -27.34 4.05 34.10
CA LYS A 39 -27.37 4.29 32.63
C LYS A 39 -26.72 3.17 31.82
N THR A 40 -25.44 2.89 32.04
CA THR A 40 -24.72 1.81 31.34
C THR A 40 -25.31 0.43 31.64
N SER A 41 -25.95 0.25 32.81
CA SER A 41 -26.64 -1.01 33.13
C SER A 41 -27.87 -1.25 32.23
N VAL A 42 -28.50 -0.20 31.70
CA VAL A 42 -29.57 -0.32 30.69
C VAL A 42 -29.01 -0.85 29.37
N LEU A 43 -27.89 -0.31 28.89
CA LEU A 43 -27.24 -0.80 27.67
C LEU A 43 -26.72 -2.24 27.84
N ASP A 44 -26.10 -2.57 28.97
CA ASP A 44 -25.63 -3.93 29.25
C ASP A 44 -26.78 -4.94 29.30
N ALA A 45 -27.92 -4.55 29.88
CA ALA A 45 -29.12 -5.37 29.93
C ALA A 45 -29.67 -5.65 28.52
N LEU A 46 -29.67 -4.64 27.67
CA LEU A 46 -30.11 -4.75 26.28
C LEU A 46 -29.16 -5.60 25.43
N ALA A 47 -27.84 -5.40 25.59
CA ALA A 47 -26.81 -6.24 24.96
C ALA A 47 -26.93 -7.70 25.41
N TRP A 48 -27.22 -7.95 26.69
CA TRP A 48 -27.48 -9.31 27.20
C TRP A 48 -28.77 -9.92 26.66
N ALA A 49 -29.85 -9.13 26.59
CA ALA A 49 -31.12 -9.58 26.02
C ALA A 49 -30.93 -10.06 24.58
N LEU A 50 -30.27 -9.26 23.75
CA LEU A 50 -30.18 -9.48 22.30
C LEU A 50 -28.98 -10.33 21.88
N GLY A 51 -27.83 -10.21 22.55
CA GLY A 51 -26.56 -10.87 22.15
C GLY A 51 -26.27 -12.20 22.84
N GLY A 52 -27.19 -12.73 23.64
CA GLY A 52 -27.00 -14.02 24.28
C GLY A 52 -26.10 -13.99 25.53
N ASN A 53 -25.72 -15.17 26.01
CA ASN A 53 -24.94 -15.30 27.27
C ASN A 53 -23.51 -14.73 27.19
N LYS A 54 -23.00 -14.44 25.98
CA LYS A 54 -21.71 -13.77 25.78
C LYS A 54 -21.65 -12.39 26.44
N TYR A 55 -22.80 -11.72 26.54
CA TYR A 55 -22.98 -10.40 27.14
C TYR A 55 -23.58 -10.45 28.55
N ARG A 56 -23.75 -11.64 29.11
CA ARG A 56 -24.28 -11.79 30.47
C ARG A 56 -23.29 -11.15 31.45
N PRO A 57 -23.72 -10.16 32.26
CA PRO A 57 -22.86 -9.64 33.31
C PRO A 57 -22.48 -10.76 34.29
N SER A 58 -21.24 -10.77 34.74
CA SER A 58 -20.73 -11.74 35.73
C SER A 58 -21.61 -11.77 36.99
N ARG A 59 -22.09 -10.59 37.40
CA ARG A 59 -23.13 -10.39 38.41
C ARG A 59 -24.30 -9.61 37.81
N ALA A 60 -25.24 -10.34 37.21
CA ALA A 60 -26.41 -9.75 36.54
C ALA A 60 -27.49 -9.29 37.52
N GLN A 61 -27.74 -10.05 38.59
CA GLN A 61 -28.74 -9.69 39.60
C GLN A 61 -28.33 -8.44 40.38
N ARG A 62 -29.29 -7.54 40.56
CA ARG A 62 -29.11 -6.32 41.35
C ARG A 62 -28.72 -6.63 42.79
N ASP A 63 -27.74 -5.88 43.29
CA ASP A 63 -27.33 -5.98 44.69
C ASP A 63 -28.49 -5.61 45.63
N GLY A 64 -28.78 -6.52 46.56
CA GLY A 64 -29.86 -6.37 47.53
C GLY A 64 -31.26 -6.78 47.02
N SER A 65 -31.41 -7.21 45.77
CA SER A 65 -32.68 -7.78 45.29
C SER A 65 -32.75 -9.28 45.52
N VAL A 66 -33.90 -9.78 45.98
CA VAL A 66 -34.22 -11.22 46.06
C VAL A 66 -34.94 -11.73 44.80
N ILE A 67 -35.35 -10.81 43.92
CA ILE A 67 -36.04 -11.10 42.67
C ILE A 67 -34.98 -11.26 41.56
N PRO A 68 -35.03 -12.33 40.77
CA PRO A 68 -34.07 -12.52 39.68
C PRO A 68 -34.24 -11.47 38.58
N PRO A 69 -33.20 -11.21 37.76
CA PRO A 69 -33.30 -10.34 36.58
C PRO A 69 -34.46 -10.69 35.67
N ASN A 70 -35.21 -9.67 35.26
CA ASN A 70 -36.28 -9.77 34.28
C ASN A 70 -36.01 -8.77 33.14
N LEU A 71 -36.04 -9.26 31.90
CA LEU A 71 -35.82 -8.46 30.70
C LEU A 71 -36.92 -8.80 29.70
N HIS A 72 -37.57 -7.78 29.14
CA HIS A 72 -38.57 -7.91 28.11
C HIS A 72 -38.30 -6.86 27.02
N VAL A 73 -38.01 -7.32 25.80
CA VAL A 73 -37.73 -6.46 24.65
C VAL A 73 -38.70 -6.80 23.53
N VAL A 74 -39.36 -5.78 22.98
CA VAL A 74 -40.26 -5.92 21.83
C VAL A 74 -39.64 -5.19 20.64
N MET A 75 -39.50 -5.90 19.54
CA MET A 75 -38.96 -5.38 18.30
C MET A 75 -40.09 -4.84 17.40
N ASN A 76 -39.78 -3.95 16.46
CA ASN A 76 -40.77 -3.30 15.59
C ASN A 76 -41.54 -4.27 14.68
N ASN A 77 -41.00 -5.46 14.41
CA ASN A 77 -41.68 -6.51 13.64
C ASN A 77 -42.57 -7.43 14.50
N GLY A 78 -42.69 -7.18 15.81
CA GLY A 78 -43.46 -8.01 16.74
C GLY A 78 -42.68 -9.16 17.39
N LEU A 79 -41.38 -9.31 17.09
CA LEU A 79 -40.53 -10.28 17.77
C LEU A 79 -40.30 -9.86 19.23
N ILE A 80 -40.45 -10.81 20.15
CA ILE A 80 -40.34 -10.58 21.59
C ILE A 80 -39.16 -11.38 22.14
N VAL A 81 -38.33 -10.73 22.96
CA VAL A 81 -37.19 -11.33 23.65
C VAL A 81 -37.37 -11.17 25.15
N ASP A 82 -37.59 -12.30 25.82
CA ASP A 82 -37.69 -12.39 27.27
C ASP A 82 -36.43 -13.04 27.86
N ARG A 83 -35.96 -12.52 28.98
CA ARG A 83 -35.10 -13.26 29.91
C ARG A 83 -35.71 -13.22 31.30
N LYS A 84 -36.22 -14.36 31.76
CA LYS A 84 -36.95 -14.45 33.03
C LYS A 84 -36.67 -15.74 33.79
N GLY A 85 -37.12 -15.77 35.05
CA GLY A 85 -36.96 -16.90 35.97
C GLY A 85 -35.59 -16.94 36.66
N LYS A 86 -35.39 -17.94 37.54
CA LYS A 86 -34.22 -18.06 38.43
C LYS A 86 -32.87 -17.98 37.71
N ASN A 87 -32.82 -18.48 36.47
CA ASN A 87 -31.59 -18.51 35.65
C ASN A 87 -31.60 -17.45 34.54
N SER A 88 -32.61 -16.57 34.49
CA SER A 88 -32.82 -15.58 33.41
C SER A 88 -32.77 -16.25 32.02
N THR A 89 -33.54 -17.32 31.87
CA THR A 89 -33.57 -18.14 30.66
C THR A 89 -34.14 -17.33 29.51
N LEU A 90 -33.46 -17.39 28.36
CA LEU A 90 -33.90 -16.75 27.12
C LEU A 90 -35.16 -17.44 26.58
N GLN A 91 -36.18 -16.64 26.25
CA GLN A 91 -37.34 -17.07 25.48
C GLN A 91 -37.52 -16.05 24.34
N VAL A 92 -37.40 -16.51 23.10
CA VAL A 92 -37.67 -15.68 21.93
C VAL A 92 -39.02 -16.11 21.37
N THR A 93 -39.90 -15.17 21.08
CA THR A 93 -41.19 -15.42 20.46
C THR A 93 -41.23 -14.69 19.13
N ASP A 94 -41.50 -15.42 18.05
CA ASP A 94 -41.62 -14.84 16.71
C ASP A 94 -42.93 -14.03 16.56
N PRO A 95 -43.07 -13.23 15.49
CA PRO A 95 -44.31 -12.46 15.26
C PRO A 95 -45.57 -13.31 15.07
N SER A 96 -45.44 -14.62 14.81
CA SER A 96 -46.55 -15.56 14.68
C SER A 96 -46.93 -16.23 16.01
N GLY A 97 -46.20 -15.94 17.10
CA GLY A 97 -46.41 -16.50 18.44
C GLY A 97 -45.66 -17.81 18.72
N ASN A 98 -44.79 -18.28 17.82
CA ASN A 98 -44.02 -19.50 18.05
C ASN A 98 -42.72 -19.20 18.79
N LYS A 99 -42.24 -20.19 19.55
CA LYS A 99 -40.94 -20.12 20.22
C LYS A 99 -39.80 -20.23 19.21
N ALA A 100 -38.85 -19.32 19.30
CA ALA A 100 -37.62 -19.30 18.53
C ALA A 100 -36.39 -19.37 19.45
N GLY A 101 -35.22 -19.58 18.86
CA GLY A 101 -33.93 -19.58 19.55
C GLY A 101 -33.11 -18.32 19.28
N GLN A 102 -31.94 -18.23 19.92
CA GLN A 102 -30.97 -17.15 19.72
C GLN A 102 -30.54 -17.00 18.24
N GLN A 103 -30.50 -18.11 17.47
CA GLN A 103 -30.16 -18.07 16.04
C GLN A 103 -31.05 -17.13 15.21
N LEU A 104 -32.33 -17.00 15.57
CA LEU A 104 -33.22 -16.05 14.90
C LEU A 104 -32.82 -14.61 15.23
N LEU A 105 -32.42 -14.34 16.47
CA LEU A 105 -31.91 -13.02 16.87
C LEU A 105 -30.60 -12.68 16.16
N ASP A 106 -29.67 -13.65 16.11
CA ASP A 106 -28.36 -13.48 15.48
C ASP A 106 -28.48 -13.20 13.97
N SER A 107 -29.60 -13.60 13.33
CA SER A 107 -29.86 -13.27 11.93
C SER A 107 -30.11 -11.78 11.70
N PHE A 108 -30.67 -11.05 12.68
CA PHE A 108 -31.03 -9.63 12.55
C PHE A 108 -30.13 -8.68 13.35
N VAL A 109 -29.57 -9.14 14.46
CA VAL A 109 -28.72 -8.34 15.35
C VAL A 109 -27.26 -8.44 14.89
N GLU A 110 -26.56 -7.31 14.85
CA GLU A 110 -25.12 -7.25 14.61
C GLU A 110 -24.35 -7.18 15.93
N GLU A 111 -23.24 -7.92 16.03
CA GLU A 111 -22.47 -8.02 17.27
C GLU A 111 -21.91 -6.65 17.70
N LEU A 112 -21.42 -5.89 16.73
CA LEU A 112 -20.86 -4.56 16.95
C LEU A 112 -21.94 -3.50 17.24
N ALA A 113 -23.19 -3.72 16.81
CA ALA A 113 -24.29 -2.81 17.11
C ALA A 113 -24.70 -2.84 18.59
N ILE A 114 -24.54 -3.99 19.25
CA ILE A 114 -24.82 -4.14 20.69
C ILE A 114 -23.58 -3.94 21.57
N ASN A 115 -22.38 -3.87 20.99
CA ASN A 115 -21.13 -3.61 21.70
C ASN A 115 -20.13 -2.86 20.81
N LEU A 116 -20.41 -1.58 20.60
CA LEU A 116 -19.52 -0.69 19.86
C LEU A 116 -18.13 -0.53 20.49
N PRO A 117 -17.96 -0.51 21.84
CA PRO A 117 -16.64 -0.47 22.47
C PRO A 117 -15.69 -1.55 21.97
N LYS A 118 -16.18 -2.77 21.73
CA LYS A 118 -15.35 -3.84 21.17
C LYS A 118 -14.75 -3.50 19.81
N PHE A 119 -15.50 -2.80 18.95
CA PHE A 119 -14.95 -2.32 17.67
C PHE A 119 -13.88 -1.25 17.91
N MET A 120 -14.15 -0.28 18.77
CA MET A 120 -13.21 0.81 19.06
C MET A 120 -11.89 0.32 19.67
N GLU A 121 -11.93 -0.74 20.48
CA GLU A 121 -10.78 -1.35 21.15
C GLU A 121 -10.03 -2.38 20.28
N SER A 122 -10.58 -2.77 19.13
CA SER A 122 -9.91 -3.70 18.20
C SER A 122 -8.63 -3.10 17.60
N SER A 123 -7.78 -3.93 16.98
CA SER A 123 -6.54 -3.44 16.36
C SER A 123 -6.82 -2.58 15.11
N ASN A 124 -5.91 -1.65 14.76
CA ASN A 124 -6.07 -0.81 13.55
C ASN A 124 -6.31 -1.65 12.29
N LYS A 125 -5.64 -2.80 12.20
CA LYS A 125 -5.80 -3.75 11.10
C LYS A 125 -7.21 -4.35 11.08
N GLU A 126 -7.72 -4.86 12.21
CA GLU A 126 -9.08 -5.42 12.27
C GLU A 126 -10.14 -4.38 11.89
N LYS A 127 -9.96 -3.13 12.31
CA LYS A 127 -10.84 -2.02 11.94
C LYS A 127 -10.84 -1.77 10.42
N ALA A 128 -9.65 -1.72 9.81
CA ALA A 128 -9.50 -1.54 8.38
C ALA A 128 -10.07 -2.73 7.60
N ASP A 129 -9.75 -3.95 8.01
CA ASP A 129 -10.25 -5.19 7.40
C ASP A 129 -11.78 -5.25 7.44
N THR A 130 -12.40 -4.82 8.54
CA THR A 130 -13.87 -4.73 8.66
C THR A 130 -14.44 -3.78 7.61
N LEU A 131 -13.86 -2.58 7.44
CA LEU A 131 -14.31 -1.63 6.43
C LEU A 131 -14.10 -2.17 4.99
N LEU A 132 -12.95 -2.77 4.71
CA LEU A 132 -12.63 -3.34 3.41
C LEU A 132 -13.56 -4.51 3.04
N GLN A 133 -13.96 -5.31 4.04
CA GLN A 133 -14.94 -6.39 3.86
C GLN A 133 -16.31 -5.84 3.49
N ILE A 134 -16.76 -4.77 4.16
CA ILE A 134 -18.05 -4.12 3.88
C ILE A 134 -18.11 -3.58 2.45
N ILE A 135 -17.02 -2.99 2.00
CA ILE A 135 -16.92 -2.39 0.67
C ILE A 135 -16.73 -3.45 -0.43
N GLY A 136 -16.24 -4.65 -0.07
CA GLY A 136 -16.02 -5.75 -1.01
C GLY A 136 -14.73 -5.63 -1.84
N VAL A 137 -13.87 -4.65 -1.53
CA VAL A 137 -12.62 -4.38 -2.28
C VAL A 137 -11.38 -4.98 -1.64
N GLY A 138 -11.50 -5.62 -0.47
CA GLY A 138 -10.35 -6.12 0.31
C GLY A 138 -9.39 -7.02 -0.48
N GLN A 139 -9.90 -7.97 -1.27
CA GLN A 139 -9.03 -8.84 -2.09
C GLN A 139 -8.32 -8.09 -3.21
N GLN A 140 -9.01 -7.17 -3.88
CA GLN A 140 -8.43 -6.37 -4.96
C GLN A 140 -7.37 -5.41 -4.42
N LEU A 141 -7.63 -4.78 -3.27
CA LEU A 141 -6.68 -3.90 -2.60
C LEU A 141 -5.42 -4.66 -2.17
N ALA A 142 -5.58 -5.86 -1.58
CA ALA A 142 -4.44 -6.70 -1.19
C ALA A 142 -3.57 -7.11 -2.40
N GLN A 143 -4.18 -7.41 -3.55
CA GLN A 143 -3.43 -7.68 -4.78
C GLN A 143 -2.66 -6.46 -5.29
N LEU A 144 -3.27 -5.28 -5.22
CA LEU A 144 -2.60 -4.02 -5.59
C LEU A 144 -1.46 -3.68 -4.64
N GLU A 145 -1.60 -3.96 -3.34
CA GLU A 145 -0.53 -3.77 -2.35
C GLU A 145 0.65 -4.72 -2.56
N LEU A 146 0.40 -5.98 -2.90
CA LEU A 146 1.46 -6.92 -3.26
C LEU A 146 2.22 -6.43 -4.50
N LYS A 147 1.50 -6.03 -5.56
CA LYS A 147 2.12 -5.46 -6.77
C LYS A 147 2.87 -4.16 -6.48
N GLU A 148 2.33 -3.28 -5.63
CA GLU A 148 3.00 -2.05 -5.22
C GLU A 148 4.35 -2.35 -4.57
N ASN A 149 4.39 -3.32 -3.65
CA ASN A 149 5.62 -3.75 -2.99
C ASN A 149 6.62 -4.38 -3.96
N GLU A 150 6.17 -5.23 -4.88
CA GLU A 150 7.03 -5.85 -5.91
C GLU A 150 7.66 -4.79 -6.82
N ILE A 151 6.87 -3.84 -7.33
CA ILE A 151 7.36 -2.75 -8.18
C ILE A 151 8.27 -1.82 -7.40
N TYR A 152 7.92 -1.48 -6.15
CA TYR A 152 8.76 -0.65 -5.29
C TYR A 152 10.14 -1.28 -5.06
N ASN A 153 10.19 -2.58 -4.73
CA ASN A 153 11.44 -3.30 -4.53
C ASN A 153 12.27 -3.34 -5.82
N SER A 154 11.63 -3.64 -6.96
CA SER A 154 12.28 -3.65 -8.27
C SER A 154 12.84 -2.27 -8.63
N ARG A 155 12.06 -1.20 -8.43
CA ARG A 155 12.47 0.19 -8.63
C ARG A 155 13.65 0.57 -7.76
N HIS A 156 13.65 0.13 -6.50
CA HIS A 156 14.76 0.39 -5.57
C HIS A 156 16.06 -0.25 -6.07
N THR A 157 16.04 -1.53 -6.42
CA THR A 157 17.20 -2.24 -6.98
C THR A 157 17.69 -1.61 -8.28
N ILE A 158 16.80 -1.32 -9.23
CA ILE A 158 17.15 -0.67 -10.49
C ILE A 158 17.73 0.73 -10.25
N GLY A 159 17.20 1.49 -9.28
CA GLY A 159 17.74 2.79 -8.90
C GLY A 159 19.18 2.72 -8.39
N GLN A 160 19.50 1.70 -7.58
CA GLN A 160 20.87 1.45 -7.12
C GLN A 160 21.81 1.11 -8.29
N ILE A 161 21.37 0.22 -9.20
CA ILE A 161 22.16 -0.18 -10.38
C ILE A 161 22.37 1.01 -11.33
N ALA A 162 21.33 1.81 -11.57
CA ALA A 162 21.40 3.00 -12.40
C ALA A 162 22.44 3.99 -11.85
N ASP A 163 22.42 4.27 -10.54
CA ASP A 163 23.40 5.16 -9.90
C ASP A 163 24.83 4.62 -10.02
N GLN A 164 25.04 3.31 -9.82
CA GLN A 164 26.33 2.66 -10.02
C GLN A 164 26.82 2.78 -11.47
N LYS A 165 25.95 2.53 -12.46
CA LYS A 165 26.28 2.61 -13.89
C LYS A 165 26.57 4.05 -14.34
N ILE A 166 25.84 5.05 -13.82
CA ILE A 166 26.11 6.47 -14.07
C ILE A 166 27.49 6.86 -13.53
N LYS A 167 27.84 6.42 -12.31
CA LYS A 167 29.16 6.68 -11.72
C LYS A 167 30.27 6.01 -12.53
N PHE A 168 30.09 4.75 -12.89
CA PHE A 168 31.03 4.00 -13.72
C PHE A 168 31.26 4.69 -15.08
N ALA A 169 30.20 5.13 -15.76
CA ALA A 169 30.31 5.84 -17.03
C ALA A 169 31.04 7.19 -16.90
N LYS A 170 30.82 7.93 -15.81
CA LYS A 170 31.52 9.20 -15.53
C LYS A 170 33.01 9.02 -15.25
N GLU A 171 33.41 7.89 -14.68
CA GLU A 171 34.80 7.58 -14.37
C GLU A 171 35.58 7.07 -15.60
N GLN A 172 34.89 6.72 -16.71
CA GLN A 172 35.56 6.29 -17.93
C GLN A 172 36.36 7.41 -18.59
N VAL A 173 37.54 7.05 -19.08
CA VAL A 173 38.46 7.96 -19.76
C VAL A 173 37.87 8.35 -21.12
N PHE A 174 37.85 9.64 -21.41
CA PHE A 174 37.35 10.17 -22.68
C PHE A 174 38.41 11.04 -23.35
N TYR A 175 38.63 10.78 -24.64
CA TYR A 175 39.58 11.50 -25.48
C TYR A 175 38.81 12.32 -26.53
N PRO A 176 38.63 13.65 -26.35
CA PRO A 176 37.82 14.47 -27.25
C PRO A 176 38.38 14.58 -28.67
N ASP A 177 39.69 14.42 -28.84
CA ASP A 177 40.39 14.56 -30.12
C ASP A 177 40.45 13.24 -30.94
N ALA A 178 39.92 12.13 -30.39
CA ALA A 178 39.98 10.84 -31.06
C ALA A 178 38.87 10.71 -32.12
N PRO A 179 39.15 10.12 -33.30
CA PRO A 179 38.15 9.85 -34.34
C PRO A 179 36.99 8.97 -33.85
N LYS A 180 35.84 9.01 -34.53
CA LYS A 180 34.66 8.18 -34.19
C LYS A 180 34.82 6.71 -34.56
N ASP A 181 35.53 6.44 -35.65
CA ASP A 181 35.70 5.10 -36.20
C ASP A 181 37.17 4.66 -36.11
N LEU A 182 37.40 3.35 -36.00
CA LEU A 182 38.73 2.77 -36.00
C LEU A 182 39.43 3.03 -37.34
N ILE A 183 40.70 3.43 -37.27
CA ILE A 183 41.54 3.61 -38.45
C ILE A 183 42.09 2.24 -38.86
N SER A 184 41.82 1.86 -40.11
CA SER A 184 42.28 0.59 -40.70
C SER A 184 43.79 0.62 -40.98
N MET A 185 44.53 -0.37 -40.46
CA MET A 185 45.99 -0.51 -40.67
C MET A 185 46.35 -1.41 -41.86
N THR A 186 45.36 -2.01 -42.53
CA THR A 186 45.60 -3.10 -43.50
C THR A 186 46.49 -2.68 -44.66
N ASP A 187 46.34 -1.44 -45.16
CA ASP A 187 47.10 -0.94 -46.31
C ASP A 187 48.56 -0.63 -45.96
N LEU A 188 48.83 -0.10 -44.76
CA LEU A 188 50.17 0.25 -44.29
C LEU A 188 51.00 -1.00 -43.95
N VAL A 189 50.37 -2.04 -43.39
CA VAL A 189 51.04 -3.32 -43.12
C VAL A 189 51.44 -4.02 -44.42
N ASN A 190 50.56 -3.99 -45.43
CA ASN A 190 50.86 -4.55 -46.75
C ASN A 190 52.02 -3.79 -47.44
N GLN A 191 52.04 -2.46 -47.34
CA GLN A 191 53.15 -1.65 -47.86
C GLN A 191 54.48 -1.95 -47.15
N GLN A 192 54.47 -2.11 -45.83
CA GLN A 192 55.67 -2.48 -45.08
C GLN A 192 56.22 -3.85 -45.51
N GLN A 193 55.36 -4.85 -45.66
CA GLN A 193 55.76 -6.19 -46.12
C GLN A 193 56.37 -6.16 -47.52
N ALA A 194 55.79 -5.37 -48.43
CA ALA A 194 56.32 -5.22 -49.79
C ALA A 194 57.72 -4.58 -49.80
N ILE A 195 57.95 -3.54 -48.99
CA ILE A 195 59.27 -2.88 -48.88
C ILE A 195 60.31 -3.82 -48.24
N LEU A 196 59.93 -4.57 -47.20
CA LEU A 196 60.83 -5.54 -46.56
C LEU A 196 61.22 -6.68 -47.51
N ALA A 197 60.28 -7.17 -48.33
CA ALA A 197 60.56 -8.16 -49.37
C ALA A 197 61.55 -7.63 -50.41
N LYS A 198 61.33 -6.40 -50.90
CA LYS A 198 62.21 -5.73 -51.88
C LYS A 198 63.62 -5.48 -51.33
N ASN A 199 63.72 -4.98 -50.09
CA ASN A 199 65.01 -4.76 -49.44
C ASN A 199 65.76 -6.09 -49.18
N GLY A 200 65.03 -7.16 -48.85
CA GLY A 200 65.61 -8.51 -48.70
C GLY A 200 66.20 -9.06 -50.00
N GLU A 201 65.53 -8.84 -51.14
CA GLU A 201 66.08 -9.19 -52.46
C GLU A 201 67.30 -8.36 -52.84
N ASN A 202 67.29 -7.06 -52.54
CA ASN A 202 68.45 -6.19 -52.77
C ASN A 202 69.68 -6.65 -51.98
N GLN A 203 69.50 -7.03 -50.72
CA GLN A 203 70.59 -7.53 -49.89
C GLN A 203 71.16 -8.85 -50.45
N ARG A 204 70.29 -9.78 -50.89
CA ARG A 204 70.75 -11.02 -51.56
C ARG A 204 71.61 -10.74 -52.79
N LYS A 205 71.26 -9.74 -53.59
CA LYS A 205 72.06 -9.34 -54.77
C LYS A 205 73.42 -8.78 -54.37
N ARG A 206 73.50 -7.97 -53.30
CA ARG A 206 74.76 -7.45 -52.74
C ARG A 206 75.66 -8.57 -52.20
N ASP A 207 75.08 -9.52 -51.46
CA ASP A 207 75.81 -10.65 -50.89
C ASP A 207 76.34 -11.60 -51.98
N ASN A 208 75.57 -11.80 -53.06
CA ASN A 208 76.00 -12.58 -54.22
C ASN A 208 77.21 -11.94 -54.91
N LEU A 209 77.18 -10.62 -55.14
CA LEU A 209 78.31 -9.87 -55.70
C LEU A 209 79.57 -10.02 -54.84
N ALA A 210 79.44 -9.92 -53.51
CA ALA A 210 80.56 -10.05 -52.59
C ALA A 210 81.15 -11.48 -52.54
N THR A 211 80.34 -12.48 -52.87
CA THR A 211 80.77 -13.89 -52.96
C THR A 211 81.51 -14.14 -54.26
N LEU A 212 80.93 -13.72 -55.39
CA LEU A 212 81.53 -13.87 -56.72
C LEU A 212 82.89 -13.17 -56.83
N LYS A 213 83.07 -12.00 -56.20
CA LYS A 213 84.37 -11.30 -56.15
C LYS A 213 85.44 -12.06 -55.34
N ARG A 214 85.03 -12.80 -54.30
CA ARG A 214 85.96 -13.63 -53.52
C ARG A 214 86.34 -14.90 -54.28
N GLU A 215 85.40 -15.49 -55.01
CA GLU A 215 85.64 -16.64 -55.87
C GLU A 215 86.58 -16.29 -57.03
N GLU A 216 86.40 -15.13 -57.66
CA GLU A 216 87.28 -14.62 -58.71
C GLU A 216 88.73 -14.47 -58.22
N ALA A 217 88.93 -13.86 -57.06
CA ALA A 217 90.27 -13.69 -56.46
C ALA A 217 90.94 -15.02 -56.08
N MET A 218 90.16 -16.03 -55.66
CA MET A 218 90.70 -17.37 -55.39
C MET A 218 91.06 -18.12 -56.67
N GLN A 219 90.21 -18.04 -57.70
CA GLN A 219 90.45 -18.68 -59.00
C GLN A 219 91.68 -18.09 -59.69
N LEU A 220 91.94 -16.79 -59.53
CA LEU A 220 93.13 -16.12 -60.05
C LEU A 220 94.46 -16.70 -59.51
N ASN A 221 94.47 -17.14 -58.25
CA ASN A 221 95.63 -17.83 -57.67
C ASN A 221 95.77 -19.28 -58.16
N GLN A 222 94.67 -19.92 -58.53
CA GLN A 222 94.65 -21.30 -59.06
C GLN A 222 95.12 -21.36 -60.54
N ILE A 223 94.88 -20.29 -61.31
CA ILE A 223 95.17 -20.17 -62.74
C ILE A 223 96.68 -20.27 -63.05
N GLN A 224 97.56 -19.83 -62.15
CA GLN A 224 99.02 -19.99 -62.29
C GLN A 224 99.48 -21.47 -62.38
N LEU A 225 98.63 -22.42 -62.00
CA LEU A 225 98.97 -23.85 -61.95
C LEU A 225 98.46 -24.65 -63.16
N LEU A 226 97.55 -24.10 -63.98
CA LEU A 226 96.70 -24.87 -64.91
C LEU A 226 96.78 -24.42 -66.39
N GLU A 227 97.90 -23.82 -66.81
CA GLU A 227 98.14 -23.30 -68.18
C GLU A 227 97.99 -24.33 -69.33
N THR A 228 97.77 -25.62 -69.06
CA THR A 228 97.53 -26.65 -70.07
C THR A 228 96.03 -26.90 -70.39
N GLN A 229 95.09 -26.41 -69.56
CA GLN A 229 93.63 -26.57 -69.77
C GLN A 229 92.97 -25.39 -70.53
N LEU A 230 93.79 -24.47 -71.04
CA LEU A 230 93.46 -23.10 -71.45
C LEU A 230 92.46 -23.00 -72.63
N HIS A 231 92.31 -24.03 -73.46
CA HIS A 231 91.48 -23.94 -74.68
C HIS A 231 89.96 -24.11 -74.41
N GLU A 232 89.55 -24.95 -73.47
CA GLU A 232 88.12 -25.13 -73.13
C GLU A 232 87.58 -24.00 -72.23
N LEU A 233 88.45 -23.30 -71.50
CA LEU A 233 88.03 -22.27 -70.54
C LEU A 233 87.65 -20.93 -71.19
N ASN A 234 88.19 -20.59 -72.36
CA ASN A 234 87.90 -19.31 -73.01
C ASN A 234 86.41 -19.15 -73.34
N MET A 235 85.71 -20.22 -73.72
CA MET A 235 84.26 -20.17 -73.96
C MET A 235 83.43 -19.97 -72.68
N LYS A 236 83.94 -20.42 -71.52
CA LYS A 236 83.26 -20.21 -70.22
C LYS A 236 83.56 -18.82 -69.64
N HIS A 237 84.73 -18.24 -69.93
CA HIS A 237 85.11 -16.91 -69.47
C HIS A 237 84.19 -15.81 -70.03
N ASP A 238 83.87 -15.87 -71.33
CA ASP A 238 83.02 -14.87 -72.00
C ASP A 238 81.58 -14.87 -71.43
N GLN A 239 81.05 -16.04 -71.04
CA GLN A 239 79.73 -16.17 -70.43
C GLN A 239 79.69 -15.55 -69.03
N THR A 240 80.70 -15.83 -68.20
CA THR A 240 80.80 -15.29 -66.82
C THR A 240 81.03 -13.78 -66.81
N LEU A 241 81.73 -13.23 -67.82
CA LEU A 241 81.95 -11.78 -67.93
C LEU A 241 80.65 -11.02 -68.25
N LEU A 242 79.76 -11.62 -69.04
CA LEU A 242 78.40 -11.10 -69.30
C LEU A 242 77.50 -11.15 -68.05
N ASP A 243 77.61 -12.22 -67.25
CA ASP A 243 76.85 -12.37 -66.02
C ASP A 243 77.29 -11.36 -64.95
N ILE A 244 78.60 -11.07 -64.85
CA ILE A 244 79.14 -10.02 -63.96
C ILE A 244 78.66 -8.63 -64.38
N GLN A 245 78.75 -8.28 -65.67
CA GLN A 245 78.29 -6.96 -66.14
C GLN A 245 76.78 -6.75 -65.96
N THR A 246 76.00 -7.82 -66.09
CA THR A 246 74.54 -7.80 -65.85
C THR A 246 74.24 -7.59 -64.35
N ALA A 247 75.01 -8.23 -63.46
CA ALA A 247 74.88 -8.07 -62.02
C ALA A 247 75.38 -6.70 -61.50
N GLU A 248 76.46 -6.15 -62.08
CA GLU A 248 77.01 -4.83 -61.70
C GLU A 248 76.06 -3.68 -62.05
N LYS A 249 75.45 -3.70 -63.25
CA LYS A 249 74.39 -2.74 -63.62
C LYS A 249 73.16 -2.88 -62.72
N SER A 250 72.80 -4.11 -62.36
CA SER A 250 71.64 -4.36 -61.49
C SER A 250 71.87 -3.97 -60.02
N ALA A 251 73.11 -3.76 -59.59
CA ALA A 251 73.47 -3.44 -58.21
C ALA A 251 73.68 -1.93 -57.95
N GLN A 252 74.11 -1.16 -58.96
CA GLN A 252 74.32 0.29 -58.82
C GLN A 252 73.02 1.09 -58.68
N ASP A 253 71.89 0.58 -59.19
CA ASP A 253 70.58 1.25 -59.15
C ASP A 253 69.69 0.83 -57.95
N LEU A 254 70.22 0.05 -56.98
CA LEU A 254 69.45 -0.42 -55.83
C LEU A 254 69.49 0.59 -54.67
N GLN A 255 68.42 1.39 -54.55
CA GLN A 255 68.12 2.21 -53.36
C GLN A 255 67.14 1.48 -52.44
N ASP A 256 67.51 1.36 -51.16
CA ASP A 256 66.66 0.75 -50.14
C ASP A 256 65.63 1.77 -49.62
N GLU A 257 64.36 1.38 -49.58
CA GLU A 257 63.28 2.24 -49.12
C GLU A 257 63.16 2.17 -47.59
N SER A 258 63.07 3.33 -46.93
CA SER A 258 62.98 3.42 -45.46
C SER A 258 61.59 3.08 -44.95
N THR A 259 61.49 2.08 -44.08
CA THR A 259 60.22 1.72 -43.41
C THR A 259 59.90 2.59 -42.19
N GLU A 260 60.75 3.55 -41.83
CA GLU A 260 60.63 4.30 -40.57
C GLU A 260 59.40 5.20 -40.51
N GLU A 261 59.02 5.84 -41.62
CA GLU A 261 57.80 6.65 -41.70
C GLU A 261 56.54 5.79 -41.56
N ILE A 262 56.55 4.58 -42.13
CA ILE A 262 55.45 3.62 -42.02
C ILE A 262 55.35 3.09 -40.58
N LYS A 263 56.47 2.77 -39.93
CA LYS A 263 56.48 2.34 -38.51
C LYS A 263 55.95 3.43 -37.59
N ARG A 264 56.33 4.69 -37.80
CA ARG A 264 55.79 5.84 -37.06
C ARG A 264 54.29 6.00 -37.27
N SER A 265 53.83 5.82 -38.51
CA SER A 265 52.41 5.90 -38.85
C SER A 265 51.58 4.77 -38.21
N ILE A 266 52.10 3.54 -38.20
CA ILE A 266 51.48 2.39 -37.51
C ILE A 266 51.37 2.65 -36.00
N ALA A 267 52.46 3.10 -35.36
CA ALA A 267 52.44 3.42 -33.93
C ALA A 267 51.45 4.55 -33.59
N ALA A 268 51.36 5.57 -34.43
CA ALA A 268 50.40 6.67 -34.26
C ALA A 268 48.94 6.19 -34.44
N ILE A 269 48.68 5.29 -35.39
CA ILE A 269 47.36 4.70 -35.60
C ILE A 269 46.96 3.80 -34.44
N ASP A 270 47.88 2.99 -33.90
CA ASP A 270 47.61 2.15 -32.73
C ASP A 270 47.27 2.98 -31.49
N GLU A 271 48.00 4.08 -31.27
CA GLU A 271 47.69 5.00 -30.18
C GLU A 271 46.32 5.69 -30.38
N THR A 272 46.01 6.07 -31.62
CA THR A 272 44.70 6.64 -31.97
C THR A 272 43.59 5.62 -31.73
N ASN A 273 43.73 4.39 -32.22
CA ASN A 273 42.76 3.32 -32.04
C ASN A 273 42.57 2.92 -30.57
N ARG A 274 43.62 3.01 -29.74
CA ARG A 274 43.49 2.85 -28.28
C ARG A 274 42.58 3.92 -27.67
N LYS A 275 42.71 5.18 -28.10
CA LYS A 275 41.84 6.29 -27.65
C LYS A 275 40.40 6.11 -28.14
N VAL A 276 40.22 5.68 -29.40
CA VAL A 276 38.88 5.38 -29.96
C VAL A 276 38.20 4.25 -29.19
N ARG A 277 38.91 3.16 -28.85
CA ARG A 277 38.35 2.06 -28.04
C ARG A 277 37.90 2.53 -26.65
N ALA A 278 38.69 3.35 -25.98
CA ALA A 278 38.31 3.92 -24.68
C ALA A 278 37.04 4.78 -24.79
N ASN A 279 36.89 5.57 -25.86
CA ASN A 279 35.66 6.33 -26.11
C ASN A 279 34.45 5.42 -26.39
N LEU A 280 34.61 4.37 -27.19
CA LEU A 280 33.54 3.39 -27.45
C LEU A 280 33.10 2.66 -26.18
N ASP A 281 34.04 2.30 -25.30
CA ASP A 281 33.76 1.69 -24.01
C ASP A 281 32.99 2.65 -23.09
N LYS A 282 33.34 3.95 -23.13
CA LYS A 282 32.58 4.99 -22.42
C LYS A 282 31.18 5.16 -22.99
N ASP A 283 31.02 5.29 -24.30
CA ASP A 283 29.71 5.42 -24.96
C ASP A 283 28.80 4.24 -24.61
N LYS A 284 29.36 3.02 -24.59
CA LYS A 284 28.64 1.82 -24.15
C LYS A 284 28.23 1.91 -22.68
N ALA A 285 29.13 2.35 -21.80
CA ALA A 285 28.81 2.55 -20.39
C ALA A 285 27.72 3.62 -20.17
N GLU A 286 27.71 4.69 -20.96
CA GLU A 286 26.66 5.71 -20.94
C GLU A 286 25.31 5.18 -21.46
N GLN A 287 25.32 4.35 -22.51
CA GLN A 287 24.12 3.68 -23.02
C GLN A 287 23.51 2.73 -21.98
N ASP A 288 24.32 1.88 -21.35
CA ASP A 288 23.90 1.02 -20.24
C ASP A 288 23.25 1.86 -19.12
N ALA A 289 23.90 2.96 -18.71
CA ALA A 289 23.40 3.83 -17.66
C ALA A 289 22.04 4.46 -18.03
N ASN A 290 21.89 4.92 -19.27
CA ASN A 290 20.64 5.47 -19.79
C ASN A 290 19.52 4.42 -19.84
N GLU A 291 19.82 3.17 -20.19
CA GLU A 291 18.85 2.09 -20.21
C GLU A 291 18.28 1.82 -18.81
N TYR A 292 19.14 1.67 -17.80
CA TYR A 292 18.69 1.51 -16.41
C TYR A 292 17.94 2.74 -15.89
N GLN A 293 18.33 3.96 -16.31
CA GLN A 293 17.60 5.17 -15.95
C GLN A 293 16.19 5.21 -16.57
N ASN A 294 16.03 4.73 -17.80
CA ASN A 294 14.72 4.62 -18.43
C ASN A 294 13.85 3.54 -17.76
N GLN A 295 14.43 2.39 -17.39
CA GLN A 295 13.73 1.38 -16.58
C GLN A 295 13.27 1.95 -15.23
N TYR A 296 14.12 2.74 -14.55
CA TYR A 296 13.74 3.43 -13.31
C TYR A 296 12.55 4.38 -13.51
N LYS A 297 12.56 5.17 -14.59
CA LYS A 297 11.45 6.08 -14.93
C LYS A 297 10.16 5.31 -15.18
N GLN A 298 10.22 4.21 -15.93
CA GLN A 298 9.07 3.35 -16.20
C GLN A 298 8.49 2.77 -14.90
N LEU A 299 9.34 2.16 -14.06
CA LEU A 299 8.91 1.61 -12.76
C LEU A 299 8.35 2.69 -11.82
N SER A 300 8.84 3.92 -11.92
CA SER A 300 8.29 5.06 -11.17
C SER A 300 6.88 5.42 -11.64
N ALA A 301 6.66 5.44 -12.96
CA ALA A 301 5.34 5.67 -13.54
C ALA A 301 4.35 4.54 -13.22
N ASP A 302 4.79 3.28 -13.29
CA ASP A 302 3.97 2.11 -12.94
C ASP A 302 3.58 2.13 -11.46
N LEU A 303 4.50 2.54 -10.57
CA LEU A 303 4.23 2.69 -9.14
C LEU A 303 3.18 3.77 -8.87
N GLU A 304 3.29 4.93 -9.54
CA GLU A 304 2.28 6.00 -9.45
C GLU A 304 0.92 5.54 -9.99
N ALA A 305 0.90 4.78 -11.08
CA ALA A 305 -0.32 4.21 -11.64
C ALA A 305 -1.01 3.24 -10.66
N ILE A 306 -0.26 2.35 -10.00
CA ILE A 306 -0.82 1.46 -8.96
C ILE A 306 -1.38 2.26 -7.78
N ARG A 307 -0.66 3.30 -7.33
CA ARG A 307 -1.14 4.17 -6.25
C ARG A 307 -2.43 4.90 -6.62
N SER A 308 -2.53 5.38 -7.86
CA SER A 308 -3.78 5.95 -8.39
C SER A 308 -4.89 4.89 -8.39
N GLN A 309 -4.64 3.70 -8.92
CA GLN A 309 -5.63 2.61 -8.94
C GLN A 309 -6.12 2.23 -7.55
N LYS A 310 -5.24 2.19 -6.53
CA LYS A 310 -5.63 1.96 -5.13
C LYS A 310 -6.55 3.07 -4.62
N SER A 311 -6.19 4.32 -4.88
CA SER A 311 -7.00 5.47 -4.49
C SER A 311 -8.37 5.45 -5.20
N ASP A 312 -8.40 5.19 -6.50
CA ASP A 312 -9.61 5.09 -7.31
C ASP A 312 -10.51 3.94 -6.84
N LEU A 313 -9.93 2.80 -6.45
CA LEU A 313 -10.67 1.66 -5.89
C LEU A 313 -11.36 2.02 -4.57
N LEU A 314 -10.69 2.79 -3.71
CA LEU A 314 -11.25 3.28 -2.45
C LEU A 314 -12.26 4.43 -2.64
N ASN A 315 -12.06 5.29 -3.63
CA ASN A 315 -12.94 6.43 -3.92
C ASN A 315 -14.21 6.02 -4.69
N SER A 316 -14.12 5.01 -5.55
CA SER A 316 -15.28 4.46 -6.29
C SER A 316 -16.19 3.62 -5.40
N ALA A 317 -15.67 3.14 -4.27
CA ALA A 317 -16.45 2.48 -3.25
C ALA A 317 -17.43 3.43 -2.55
N GLN A 318 -18.66 2.99 -2.35
CA GLN A 318 -19.63 3.70 -1.51
C GLN A 318 -19.24 3.55 -0.03
N LEU A 319 -18.38 4.45 0.43
CA LEU A 319 -17.96 4.53 1.82
C LEU A 319 -19.13 4.88 2.74
N PRO A 320 -19.18 4.32 3.97
CA PRO A 320 -20.26 4.60 4.93
C PRO A 320 -20.36 6.05 5.39
N LEU A 321 -19.25 6.79 5.34
CA LEU A 321 -19.16 8.17 5.82
C LEU A 321 -18.21 8.98 4.91
N PRO A 322 -18.57 10.21 4.50
CA PRO A 322 -17.67 11.08 3.75
C PRO A 322 -16.37 11.33 4.51
N GLY A 323 -15.22 11.26 3.83
CA GLY A 323 -13.90 11.46 4.44
C GLY A 323 -13.31 10.24 5.15
N LEU A 324 -14.03 9.11 5.23
CA LEU A 324 -13.51 7.83 5.71
C LEU A 324 -12.71 7.13 4.60
N SER A 325 -11.55 6.58 4.92
CA SER A 325 -10.71 5.83 3.96
C SER A 325 -9.85 4.78 4.69
N VAL A 326 -9.11 4.00 3.90
CA VAL A 326 -8.11 3.04 4.39
C VAL A 326 -6.76 3.37 3.76
N GLU A 327 -5.77 3.68 4.58
CA GLU A 327 -4.40 3.97 4.14
C GLU A 327 -3.42 3.05 4.86
N ASN A 328 -2.62 2.31 4.11
CA ASN A 328 -1.62 1.38 4.63
C ASN A 328 -2.18 0.37 5.66
N GLY A 329 -3.42 -0.10 5.43
CA GLY A 329 -4.10 -1.03 6.34
C GLY A 329 -4.62 -0.41 7.64
N GLU A 330 -4.72 0.92 7.71
CA GLU A 330 -5.30 1.65 8.85
C GLU A 330 -6.49 2.50 8.41
N LEU A 331 -7.50 2.62 9.28
CA LEU A 331 -8.60 3.57 9.05
C LEU A 331 -8.12 5.01 9.17
N THR A 332 -8.48 5.83 8.19
CA THR A 332 -8.33 7.28 8.23
C THR A 332 -9.68 7.97 8.09
N TYR A 333 -9.87 9.08 8.79
CA TYR A 333 -11.07 9.91 8.71
C TYR A 333 -10.64 11.38 8.67
N ASN A 334 -11.04 12.10 7.61
CA ASN A 334 -10.61 13.48 7.35
C ASN A 334 -9.07 13.66 7.42
N GLY A 335 -8.33 12.66 6.93
CA GLY A 335 -6.87 12.64 6.93
C GLY A 335 -6.21 12.26 8.27
N GLN A 336 -6.99 11.97 9.31
CA GLN A 336 -6.48 11.56 10.62
C GLN A 336 -6.53 10.04 10.79
N LYS A 337 -5.47 9.46 11.36
CA LYS A 337 -5.45 8.07 11.83
C LYS A 337 -6.29 7.90 13.08
N TRP A 338 -6.70 6.65 13.37
CA TRP A 338 -7.59 6.32 14.49
C TRP A 338 -7.17 6.92 15.85
N ASP A 339 -5.88 6.86 16.17
CA ASP A 339 -5.28 7.37 17.41
C ASP A 339 -5.30 8.90 17.52
N ASN A 340 -5.36 9.60 16.38
CA ASN A 340 -5.46 11.04 16.28
C ASN A 340 -6.92 11.53 16.10
N MET A 341 -7.89 10.63 15.96
CA MET A 341 -9.31 10.99 15.90
C MET A 341 -9.82 11.42 17.28
N SER A 342 -10.73 12.39 17.30
CA SER A 342 -11.44 12.74 18.52
C SER A 342 -12.40 11.61 18.93
N GLY A 343 -12.78 11.56 20.22
CA GLY A 343 -13.72 10.55 20.71
C GLY A 343 -15.09 10.61 20.02
N SER A 344 -15.56 11.82 19.65
CA SER A 344 -16.77 12.00 18.86
C SER A 344 -16.62 11.46 17.44
N ASP A 345 -15.48 11.69 16.78
CA ASP A 345 -15.19 11.14 15.44
C ASP A 345 -15.13 9.61 15.47
N GLN A 346 -14.45 9.03 16.48
CA GLN A 346 -14.39 7.57 16.65
C GLN A 346 -15.80 6.97 16.79
N LEU A 347 -16.68 7.62 17.56
CA LEU A 347 -18.09 7.19 17.70
C LEU A 347 -18.87 7.31 16.39
N LYS A 348 -18.72 8.42 15.66
CA LYS A 348 -19.37 8.64 14.35
C LYS A 348 -18.91 7.59 13.33
N VAL A 349 -17.60 7.40 13.18
CA VAL A 349 -16.99 6.42 12.25
C VAL A 349 -17.42 5.00 12.60
N SER A 350 -17.32 4.63 13.88
CA SER A 350 -17.74 3.28 14.33
C SER A 350 -19.21 3.02 14.01
N THR A 351 -20.09 4.00 14.26
CA THR A 351 -21.52 3.88 13.99
C THR A 351 -21.81 3.71 12.50
N ALA A 352 -21.14 4.49 11.65
CA ALA A 352 -21.28 4.39 10.19
C ALA A 352 -20.83 3.03 9.65
N ILE A 353 -19.70 2.51 10.15
CA ILE A 353 -19.20 1.17 9.78
C ILE A 353 -20.21 0.09 10.16
N VAL A 354 -20.70 0.11 11.40
CA VAL A 354 -21.68 -0.89 11.88
C VAL A 354 -22.98 -0.82 11.09
N ARG A 355 -23.46 0.37 10.75
CA ARG A 355 -24.65 0.57 9.91
C ARG A 355 -24.52 -0.14 8.56
N LYS A 356 -23.36 -0.01 7.92
CA LYS A 356 -23.11 -0.60 6.60
C LYS A 356 -22.81 -2.10 6.68
N LEU A 357 -22.26 -2.58 7.80
CA LEU A 357 -21.95 -4.00 8.02
C LEU A 357 -23.20 -4.89 7.95
N LYS A 358 -24.29 -4.49 8.59
CA LYS A 358 -25.56 -5.23 8.58
C LYS A 358 -26.75 -4.28 8.51
N PRO A 359 -27.20 -3.89 7.29
CA PRO A 359 -28.29 -2.93 7.11
C PRO A 359 -29.64 -3.36 7.72
N GLU A 360 -29.82 -4.67 7.92
CA GLU A 360 -30.99 -5.25 8.59
C GLU A 360 -31.03 -4.92 10.09
N CYS A 361 -29.88 -4.70 10.73
CA CYS A 361 -29.78 -4.22 12.10
C CYS A 361 -30.05 -2.71 12.10
N GLY A 362 -31.28 -2.33 12.47
CA GLY A 362 -31.77 -0.95 12.43
C GLY A 362 -31.52 -0.16 13.70
N PHE A 363 -30.72 -0.66 14.64
CA PHE A 363 -30.35 0.05 15.86
C PHE A 363 -28.87 -0.10 16.21
N VAL A 364 -28.36 0.79 17.07
CA VAL A 364 -27.00 0.79 17.63
C VAL A 364 -27.02 1.26 19.08
N LEU A 365 -26.19 0.64 19.94
CA LEU A 365 -26.02 1.01 21.35
C LEU A 365 -24.74 1.82 21.54
N LEU A 366 -24.86 3.01 22.10
CA LEU A 366 -23.75 3.97 22.25
C LEU A 366 -23.56 4.35 23.72
N ASP A 367 -22.37 4.10 24.26
CA ASP A 367 -22.02 4.57 25.61
C ASP A 367 -21.14 5.82 25.52
N LYS A 368 -21.23 6.68 26.54
CA LYS A 368 -20.36 7.87 26.71
C LYS A 368 -20.53 8.98 25.67
N LEU A 369 -21.78 9.35 25.35
CA LEU A 369 -22.01 10.47 24.44
C LEU A 369 -21.57 11.83 24.98
N GLU A 370 -21.20 11.97 26.25
CA GLU A 370 -20.58 13.18 26.79
C GLU A 370 -19.29 13.61 26.06
N GLN A 371 -18.72 12.76 25.21
CA GLN A 371 -17.61 13.09 24.30
C GLN A 371 -18.03 14.03 23.15
N MET A 372 -19.34 14.22 22.93
CA MET A 372 -19.88 15.14 21.93
C MET A 372 -20.40 16.42 22.61
N ASP A 373 -20.02 17.58 22.09
CA ASP A 373 -20.73 18.82 22.38
C ASP A 373 -22.15 18.81 21.78
N MET A 374 -22.97 19.79 22.14
CA MET A 374 -24.36 19.86 21.72
C MET A 374 -24.54 20.03 20.20
N GLY A 375 -23.64 20.75 19.53
CA GLY A 375 -23.70 20.92 18.07
C GLY A 375 -23.44 19.59 17.36
N THR A 376 -22.36 18.93 17.74
CA THR A 376 -21.94 17.61 17.25
C THR A 376 -23.01 16.55 17.51
N LEU A 377 -23.66 16.60 18.68
CA LEU A 377 -24.74 15.68 19.08
C LEU A 377 -25.97 15.86 18.19
N ASN A 378 -26.37 17.10 17.89
CA ASN A 378 -27.50 17.40 17.03
C ASN A 378 -27.24 16.95 15.59
N GLU A 379 -26.07 17.28 15.02
CA GLU A 379 -25.65 16.80 13.70
C GLU A 379 -25.65 15.28 13.60
N PHE A 380 -25.14 14.61 14.64
CA PHE A 380 -25.13 13.15 14.70
C PHE A 380 -26.55 12.58 14.77
N GLY A 381 -27.44 13.18 15.56
CA GLY A 381 -28.85 12.81 15.62
C GLY A 381 -29.60 13.00 14.30
N GLU A 382 -29.32 14.06 13.55
CA GLU A 382 -29.86 14.30 12.21
C GLU A 382 -29.36 13.27 11.20
N TRP A 383 -28.05 12.98 11.21
CA TRP A 383 -27.46 11.95 10.35
C TRP A 383 -28.09 10.57 10.63
N LEU A 384 -28.29 10.20 11.90
CA LEU A 384 -28.97 8.95 12.27
C LEU A 384 -30.39 8.87 11.70
N LYS A 385 -31.14 9.98 11.70
CA LYS A 385 -32.49 10.04 11.10
C LYS A 385 -32.44 9.88 9.58
N GLN A 386 -31.48 10.51 8.92
CA GLN A 386 -31.30 10.37 7.47
C GLN A 386 -30.97 8.93 7.06
N GLU A 387 -30.15 8.24 7.87
CA GLU A 387 -29.78 6.83 7.67
C GLU A 387 -30.87 5.84 8.11
N GLY A 388 -31.95 6.32 8.74
CA GLY A 388 -33.02 5.50 9.30
C GLY A 388 -32.56 4.57 10.43
N LEU A 389 -31.54 4.99 11.19
CA LEU A 389 -30.90 4.23 12.26
C LEU A 389 -31.38 4.72 13.64
N GLN A 390 -31.71 3.78 14.51
CA GLN A 390 -32.07 4.05 15.91
C GLN A 390 -30.81 3.95 16.80
N ALA A 391 -30.38 5.05 17.41
CA ALA A 391 -29.32 5.01 18.41
C ALA A 391 -29.90 5.12 19.82
N ILE A 392 -29.60 4.14 20.67
CA ILE A 392 -29.93 4.19 22.10
C ILE A 392 -28.63 4.45 22.83
N ALA A 393 -28.54 5.61 23.47
CA ALA A 393 -27.28 6.12 23.97
C ALA A 393 -27.34 6.54 25.43
N THR A 394 -26.20 6.52 26.11
CA THR A 394 -26.06 7.08 27.45
C THR A 394 -25.24 8.37 27.42
N ARG A 395 -25.60 9.32 28.29
CA ARG A 395 -24.84 10.55 28.50
C ARG A 395 -24.84 10.92 29.98
N VAL A 396 -23.72 11.43 30.48
CA VAL A 396 -23.68 12.03 31.82
C VAL A 396 -24.24 13.46 31.76
N SER A 397 -25.56 13.57 31.76
CA SER A 397 -26.27 14.85 31.74
C SER A 397 -27.70 14.69 32.28
N THR A 398 -28.28 15.79 32.76
CA THR A 398 -29.72 15.88 33.10
C THR A 398 -30.39 17.02 32.32
N GLY A 399 -29.76 17.48 31.24
CA GLY A 399 -30.27 18.55 30.39
C GLY A 399 -31.42 18.11 29.48
N GLU A 400 -31.94 19.03 28.69
CA GLU A 400 -33.09 18.84 27.78
C GLU A 400 -32.82 17.81 26.66
N GLU A 401 -31.55 17.53 26.36
CA GLU A 401 -31.16 16.55 25.34
C GLU A 401 -31.44 15.10 25.77
N CYS A 402 -31.65 14.85 27.06
CA CYS A 402 -31.94 13.53 27.58
C CYS A 402 -33.44 13.25 27.54
N GLU A 403 -33.87 12.26 26.76
CA GLU A 403 -35.29 11.86 26.71
C GLU A 403 -35.74 11.21 28.02
N ILE A 404 -34.84 10.42 28.62
CA ILE A 404 -35.07 9.68 29.85
C ILE A 404 -33.94 9.95 30.83
N ILE A 405 -34.26 10.16 32.09
CA ILE A 405 -33.27 10.27 33.16
C ILE A 405 -33.32 9.00 34.00
N ILE A 406 -32.16 8.45 34.33
CA ILE A 406 -32.04 7.38 35.31
C ILE A 406 -31.65 7.97 36.67
N GLU A 407 -32.48 7.73 37.67
CA GLU A 407 -32.29 8.12 39.06
C GLU A 407 -32.51 6.91 39.98
N ASP A 408 -31.49 6.55 40.76
CA ASP A 408 -31.49 5.43 41.71
C ASP A 408 -32.00 4.11 41.10
N GLY A 409 -31.61 3.83 39.85
CA GLY A 409 -32.00 2.63 39.12
C GLY A 409 -33.42 2.65 38.53
N TYR A 410 -34.15 3.77 38.62
CA TYR A 410 -35.46 3.96 38.00
C TYR A 410 -35.38 4.88 36.79
N ALA A 411 -36.22 4.61 35.78
CA ALA A 411 -36.46 5.58 34.71
C ALA A 411 -37.46 6.65 35.19
N VAL A 412 -37.05 7.91 35.16
CA VAL A 412 -37.90 9.06 35.46
C VAL A 412 -38.03 9.93 34.21
N LYS A 413 -39.22 10.52 34.03
CA LYS A 413 -39.43 11.49 32.95
C LYS A 413 -38.54 12.70 33.18
N ASN A 414 -37.89 13.17 32.12
CA ASN A 414 -37.10 14.38 32.21
C ASN A 414 -38.00 15.60 32.46
N LYS A 415 -37.68 16.38 33.50
CA LYS A 415 -38.50 17.54 33.94
C LYS A 415 -38.21 18.81 33.15
N THR A 416 -37.10 18.84 32.43
CA THR A 416 -36.69 19.99 31.60
C THR A 416 -37.31 19.96 30.20
N VAL A 417 -37.80 18.81 29.75
CA VAL A 417 -38.53 18.67 28.49
C VAL A 417 -40.02 18.94 28.76
N GLU A 418 -40.43 20.21 28.69
CA GLU A 418 -41.86 20.53 28.59
C GLU A 418 -42.37 19.93 27.26
N SER A 419 -43.24 18.92 27.35
CA SER A 419 -43.98 18.45 26.18
C SER A 419 -44.71 19.64 25.55
N PRO A 420 -44.69 19.81 24.20
CA PRO A 420 -45.50 20.86 23.59
C PRO A 420 -46.95 20.64 24.03
N LEU A 421 -47.48 21.63 24.75
CA LEU A 421 -48.84 21.67 25.25
C LEU A 421 -49.79 21.40 24.08
N ILE A 422 -50.43 20.23 24.07
CA ILE A 422 -51.72 20.08 23.42
C ILE A 422 -52.64 21.01 24.21
N ASN A 423 -52.86 22.22 23.69
CA ASN A 423 -53.86 23.15 24.23
C ASN A 423 -55.21 22.43 24.24
N PRO A 424 -55.81 22.16 25.42
CA PRO A 424 -57.19 21.72 25.45
C PRO A 424 -58.05 22.93 25.06
N VAL A 425 -58.87 22.76 24.03
CA VAL A 425 -59.93 23.70 23.68
C VAL A 425 -60.77 23.95 24.93
N ILE A 426 -60.78 25.20 25.38
CA ILE A 426 -61.56 25.69 26.51
C ILE A 426 -63.05 25.61 26.14
N ASN A 427 -63.82 24.84 26.90
CA ASN A 427 -65.24 25.10 27.13
C ASN A 427 -65.46 25.19 28.65
N PRO A 428 -66.09 26.25 29.17
CA PRO A 428 -66.08 26.53 30.60
C PRO A 428 -67.23 25.79 31.30
N VAL A 429 -66.90 24.87 32.22
CA VAL A 429 -67.84 24.47 33.27
C VAL A 429 -67.07 24.26 34.58
N ILE A 430 -67.18 25.27 35.44
CA ILE A 430 -67.28 25.27 36.92
C ILE A 430 -66.54 24.15 37.69
N ASN A 431 -65.51 24.58 38.42
CA ASN A 431 -64.78 23.91 39.50
C ASN A 431 -65.69 23.43 40.66
N PRO A 432 -65.28 22.40 41.44
CA PRO A 432 -64.46 22.70 42.62
C PRO A 432 -63.30 21.71 42.93
N VAL A 433 -62.14 22.32 43.16
CA VAL A 433 -61.13 22.04 44.21
C VAL A 433 -60.86 20.58 44.60
N VAL A 434 -59.72 20.03 44.16
CA VAL A 434 -59.01 18.94 44.85
C VAL A 434 -57.49 19.18 44.82
N ASN A 435 -56.88 18.95 45.98
CA ASN A 435 -55.51 19.20 46.46
C ASN A 435 -54.36 18.58 45.60
N PRO A 436 -53.23 19.27 45.33
CA PRO A 436 -52.11 18.71 44.57
C PRO A 436 -51.02 18.16 45.50
N MET A 437 -51.20 16.94 46.04
CA MET A 437 -50.09 16.13 46.57
C MET A 437 -50.41 14.64 46.43
N ALA A 438 -50.01 14.04 45.31
CA ALA A 438 -49.87 12.59 45.19
C ALA A 438 -48.62 12.27 44.37
N LYS A 439 -47.61 11.70 45.03
CA LYS A 439 -46.48 11.05 44.37
C LYS A 439 -47.00 9.77 43.69
N PRO A 440 -46.59 9.43 42.46
CA PRO A 440 -46.89 8.12 41.91
C PRO A 440 -46.09 7.07 42.68
N SER A 441 -46.78 6.15 43.36
CA SER A 441 -46.15 4.99 44.01
C SER A 441 -46.30 3.79 43.08
N TRP A 442 -45.21 3.38 42.44
CA TRP A 442 -45.12 2.07 41.82
C TRP A 442 -44.12 1.24 42.61
N LYS A 443 -44.49 0.02 42.99
CA LYS A 443 -43.68 -0.89 43.82
C LYS A 443 -43.08 -2.01 42.98
N GLU A 444 -41.89 -2.44 43.39
CA GLU A 444 -41.12 -3.55 42.79
C GLU A 444 -41.94 -4.85 42.80
N GLY A 445 -42.10 -5.50 41.63
CA GLY A 445 -42.78 -6.81 41.49
C GLY A 445 -44.24 -6.80 41.01
N GLU A 446 -44.75 -5.70 40.45
CA GLU A 446 -46.14 -5.58 39.95
C GLU A 446 -46.31 -5.71 38.42
N PHE A 447 -45.31 -6.23 37.70
CA PHE A 447 -45.48 -6.62 36.29
C PHE A 447 -45.68 -8.14 36.13
#